data_AF-A0A7S7AK98-F1
#
_entry.id   AF-A0A7S7AK98-F1
#
_cell.length_a   1.000
_cell.length_b   1.000
_cell.length_c   1.000
_cell.angle_alpha   90.00
_cell.angle_beta   90.00
_cell.angle_gamma   90.00
#
_symmetry.space_group_name_H-M   'P 1'
#
loop_
_entity.id
_entity.type
_entity.pdbx_description
1 polymer ?
#
loop_
_entity_poly.entity_id
_entity_poly.type
_entity_poly.pdbx_seq_one_letter_code
_entity_poly.pdbx_strand_id
1 'polypeptide(L)'
;MTTSMAFTSFSLNGVDAQKFLQGQVTLHVERLEENVTRYTAICDLKGRIHFGLWLTKHSAESFSIVTTADQAEEFAKHIKKYGAFSKMKLEETGAVFPSLVGDETTFTSEPTDVVAWEIQAIQAGQAYIDQAIEHVFQPQELRLHQREGVHYDKGCYLGQEVIARLWFKAKPKAWLHAISGTGAAPAQGEQLNKGVQVVNSAAVDNGYVALVVARPEALEELDVTVLALPEALNGDVARPQSA
;
A
#
# COMPACT_ATOMS: atom_id res chain seq x y z
N MET A 1 14.58 20.17 -0.12
CA MET A 1 14.84 19.30 1.05
C MET A 1 14.13 18.01 0.74
N THR A 2 14.86 16.95 0.42
CA THR A 2 14.28 15.61 0.30
C THR A 2 13.90 15.19 1.71
N THR A 3 12.61 15.21 2.02
CA THR A 3 12.09 14.57 3.23
C THR A 3 12.50 13.11 3.15
N SER A 4 13.36 12.66 4.06
CA SER A 4 13.74 11.24 4.13
C SER A 4 12.47 10.44 4.41
N MET A 5 12.22 9.39 3.64
CA MET A 5 11.13 8.47 3.94
C MET A 5 11.32 7.92 5.37
N ALA A 6 10.23 7.84 6.13
CA ALA A 6 10.23 7.44 7.53
C ALA A 6 8.88 6.80 7.87
N PHE A 7 8.88 5.94 8.89
CA PHE A 7 7.71 5.16 9.27
C PHE A 7 7.46 5.25 10.77
N THR A 8 6.18 5.22 11.13
CA THR A 8 5.72 5.24 12.52
C THR A 8 4.94 3.97 12.80
N SER A 9 5.27 3.32 13.92
CA SER A 9 4.56 2.14 14.40
C SER A 9 3.56 2.51 15.49
N PHE A 10 2.45 1.79 15.50
CA PHE A 10 1.39 1.86 16.47
C PHE A 10 1.05 0.45 16.97
N SER A 11 0.60 0.38 18.22
CA SER A 11 -0.08 -0.78 18.77
C SER A 11 -1.58 -0.49 18.88
N LEU A 12 -2.42 -1.43 18.43
CA LEU A 12 -3.86 -1.37 18.61
C LEU A 12 -4.30 -2.56 19.46
N ASN A 13 -4.71 -2.28 20.70
CA ASN A 13 -5.03 -3.30 21.69
C ASN A 13 -6.46 -3.15 22.22
N GLY A 14 -7.19 -4.26 22.33
CA GLY A 14 -8.49 -4.35 23.00
C GLY A 14 -9.47 -5.32 22.34
N VAL A 15 -10.51 -5.70 23.08
CA VAL A 15 -11.50 -6.73 22.70
C VAL A 15 -12.24 -6.44 21.39
N ASP A 16 -12.35 -5.18 20.99
CA ASP A 16 -13.02 -4.79 19.74
C ASP A 16 -12.04 -4.56 18.57
N ALA A 17 -10.72 -4.72 18.77
CA ALA A 17 -9.70 -4.34 17.77
C ALA A 17 -9.86 -5.08 16.43
N GLN A 18 -10.01 -6.41 16.44
CA GLN A 18 -10.21 -7.19 15.21
C GLN A 18 -11.49 -6.75 14.49
N LYS A 19 -12.61 -6.60 15.21
CA LYS A 19 -13.89 -6.21 14.61
C LYS A 19 -13.82 -4.82 14.00
N PHE A 20 -13.17 -3.88 14.69
CA PHE A 20 -12.95 -2.54 14.18
C PHE A 20 -12.11 -2.56 12.90
N LEU A 21 -10.93 -3.19 12.92
CA LEU A 21 -10.07 -3.29 11.74
C LEU A 21 -10.75 -4.01 10.58
N GLN A 22 -11.51 -5.09 10.86
CA GLN A 22 -12.29 -5.82 9.86
C GLN A 22 -13.24 -4.89 9.09
N GLY A 23 -13.78 -3.84 9.73
CA GLY A 23 -14.64 -2.83 9.10
C GLY A 23 -13.92 -1.61 8.53
N GLN A 24 -12.59 -1.53 8.61
CA GLN A 24 -11.81 -0.38 8.13
C GLN A 24 -10.89 -0.73 6.96
N VAL A 25 -10.15 -1.84 7.05
CA VAL A 25 -9.13 -2.18 6.06
C VAL A 25 -9.69 -3.05 4.93
N THR A 26 -8.99 -3.08 3.79
CA THR A 26 -9.35 -3.91 2.63
C THR A 26 -9.05 -5.41 2.81
N LEU A 27 -8.08 -5.77 3.65
CA LEU A 27 -7.71 -7.13 4.03
C LEU A 27 -8.77 -7.81 4.93
N HIS A 28 -8.93 -9.13 4.84
CA HIS A 28 -9.76 -9.89 5.79
C HIS A 28 -8.99 -10.19 7.09
N VAL A 29 -9.08 -9.28 8.07
CA VAL A 29 -8.37 -9.35 9.36
C VAL A 29 -8.63 -10.64 10.15
N GLU A 30 -9.86 -11.16 10.14
CA GLU A 30 -10.15 -12.40 10.87
C GLU A 30 -9.37 -13.61 10.31
N ARG A 31 -9.08 -13.61 9.00
CA ARG A 31 -8.34 -14.67 8.31
C ARG A 31 -6.83 -14.42 8.26
N LEU A 32 -6.38 -13.21 8.63
CA LEU A 32 -4.96 -12.95 8.79
C LEU A 32 -4.42 -13.88 9.89
N GLU A 33 -3.34 -14.58 9.57
CA GLU A 33 -2.63 -15.46 10.50
C GLU A 33 -1.86 -14.64 11.55
N GLU A 34 -1.65 -15.24 12.72
CA GLU A 34 -0.87 -14.59 13.77
C GLU A 34 0.60 -14.46 13.37
N ASN A 35 1.19 -13.32 13.69
CA ASN A 35 2.56 -12.91 13.40
C ASN A 35 2.89 -12.81 11.91
N VAL A 36 1.86 -12.77 11.06
CA VAL A 36 2.01 -12.49 9.63
C VAL A 36 1.72 -11.01 9.38
N THR A 37 2.64 -10.35 8.69
CA THR A 37 2.48 -8.98 8.23
C THR A 37 1.87 -8.97 6.84
N ARG A 38 0.86 -8.13 6.63
CA ARG A 38 0.29 -7.87 5.30
C ARG A 38 0.13 -6.38 5.08
N TYR A 39 0.50 -5.94 3.87
CA TYR A 39 0.23 -4.58 3.44
C TYR A 39 -1.22 -4.49 2.95
N THR A 40 -1.98 -3.53 3.51
CA THR A 40 -3.40 -3.33 3.23
C THR A 40 -3.71 -1.83 3.19
N ALA A 41 -4.94 -1.47 2.82
CA ALA A 41 -5.37 -0.08 2.76
C ALA A 41 -6.61 0.19 3.62
N ILE A 42 -6.74 1.43 4.10
CA ILE A 42 -8.01 2.06 4.46
C ILE A 42 -8.40 2.97 3.30
N CYS A 43 -9.64 2.86 2.82
CA CYS A 43 -10.11 3.62 1.66
C CYS A 43 -11.12 4.70 2.02
N ASP A 44 -11.26 5.69 1.15
CA ASP A 44 -12.33 6.69 1.19
C ASP A 44 -13.64 6.19 0.56
N LEU A 45 -14.68 7.02 0.59
CA LEU A 45 -16.00 6.71 0.00
C LEU A 45 -15.97 6.50 -1.52
N LYS A 46 -14.93 6.96 -2.21
CA LYS A 46 -14.72 6.76 -3.65
C LYS A 46 -13.86 5.53 -3.94
N GLY A 47 -13.50 4.75 -2.91
CA GLY A 47 -12.68 3.54 -3.04
C GLY A 47 -11.20 3.82 -3.29
N ARG A 48 -10.73 5.05 -3.05
CA ARG A 48 -9.30 5.41 -3.17
C ARG A 48 -8.61 5.23 -1.83
N ILE A 49 -7.34 4.86 -1.85
CA ILE A 49 -6.57 4.60 -0.62
C ILE A 49 -6.32 5.91 0.10
N HIS A 50 -6.81 6.02 1.33
CA HIS A 50 -6.45 7.11 2.24
C HIS A 50 -5.15 6.75 2.97
N PHE A 51 -5.10 5.58 3.61
CA PHE A 51 -3.92 5.09 4.31
C PHE A 51 -3.47 3.76 3.74
N GLY A 52 -2.19 3.68 3.40
CA GLY A 52 -1.50 2.41 3.21
C GLY A 52 -0.81 1.98 4.50
N LEU A 53 -0.99 0.74 4.92
CA LEU A 53 -0.45 0.28 6.21
C LEU A 53 0.00 -1.18 6.18
N TRP A 54 1.07 -1.47 6.90
CA TRP A 54 1.46 -2.83 7.25
C TRP A 54 0.75 -3.23 8.53
N LEU A 55 -0.06 -4.29 8.45
CA LEU A 55 -0.79 -4.83 9.58
C LEU A 55 -0.21 -6.17 9.98
N THR A 56 0.20 -6.30 11.24
CA THR A 56 0.60 -7.56 11.86
C THR A 56 -0.42 -7.90 12.95
N LYS A 57 -1.00 -9.10 12.89
CA LYS A 57 -1.90 -9.61 13.93
C LYS A 57 -1.11 -10.40 14.95
N HIS A 58 -1.13 -10.02 16.22
CA HIS A 58 -0.56 -10.86 17.29
C HIS A 58 -1.63 -11.74 17.93
N SER A 59 -2.86 -11.23 18.02
CA SER A 59 -4.05 -11.97 18.44
C SER A 59 -5.30 -11.24 17.92
N ALA A 60 -6.50 -11.75 18.22
CA ALA A 60 -7.75 -11.05 17.92
C ALA A 60 -7.90 -9.69 18.65
N GLU A 61 -7.10 -9.45 19.69
CA GLU A 61 -7.16 -8.24 20.52
C GLU A 61 -5.89 -7.40 20.46
N SER A 62 -4.87 -7.80 19.69
CA SER A 62 -3.58 -7.12 19.66
C SER A 62 -2.99 -7.12 18.25
N PHE A 63 -2.70 -5.92 17.76
CA PHE A 63 -2.16 -5.68 16.42
C PHE A 63 -1.03 -4.66 16.47
N SER A 64 -0.04 -4.85 15.60
CA SER A 64 0.92 -3.82 15.23
C SER A 64 0.56 -3.25 13.87
N ILE A 65 0.65 -1.92 13.75
CA ILE A 65 0.33 -1.17 12.54
C ILE A 65 1.51 -0.27 12.24
N VAL A 66 1.96 -0.23 10.99
CA VAL A 66 2.97 0.72 10.55
C VAL A 66 2.42 1.53 9.38
N THR A 67 2.60 2.85 9.43
CA THR A 67 2.29 3.78 8.33
C THR A 67 3.53 4.63 8.03
N THR A 68 3.51 5.33 6.91
CA THR A 68 4.44 6.44 6.66
C THR A 68 4.29 7.51 7.75
N ALA A 69 5.41 8.14 8.13
CA ALA A 69 5.48 9.05 9.26
C ALA A 69 4.71 10.37 9.02
N ASP A 70 4.61 10.81 7.77
CA ASP A 70 3.85 11.99 7.37
C ASP A 70 2.33 11.79 7.47
N GLN A 71 1.85 10.54 7.34
CA GLN A 71 0.44 10.19 7.58
C GLN A 71 0.09 9.84 9.03
N ALA A 72 1.09 9.66 9.91
CA ALA A 72 0.90 9.12 11.27
C ALA A 72 -0.13 9.90 12.12
N GLU A 73 -0.05 11.23 12.12
CA GLU A 73 -0.97 12.07 12.90
C GLU A 73 -2.42 11.95 12.38
N GLU A 74 -2.60 11.96 11.06
CA GLU A 74 -3.92 11.85 10.45
C GLU A 74 -4.51 10.46 10.62
N PHE A 75 -3.69 9.42 10.49
CA PHE A 75 -4.06 8.04 10.78
C PHE A 75 -4.59 7.90 12.21
N ALA A 76 -3.86 8.42 13.20
CA ALA A 76 -4.30 8.37 14.61
C ALA A 76 -5.64 9.09 14.83
N LYS A 77 -5.86 10.25 14.18
CA LYS A 77 -7.14 10.97 14.21
C LYS A 77 -8.27 10.17 13.56
N HIS A 78 -8.00 9.50 12.43
CA HIS A 78 -8.96 8.63 11.75
C HIS A 78 -9.40 7.49 12.66
N ILE A 79 -8.45 6.72 13.22
CA ILE A 79 -8.75 5.60 14.11
C ILE A 79 -9.52 6.06 15.34
N LYS A 80 -9.15 7.20 15.93
CA LYS A 80 -9.89 7.79 17.07
C LYS A 80 -11.33 8.17 16.70
N LYS A 81 -11.54 8.77 15.53
CA LYS A 81 -12.86 9.21 15.06
C LYS A 81 -13.79 8.02 14.81
N TYR A 82 -13.34 7.01 14.07
CA TYR A 82 -14.16 5.85 13.72
C TYR A 82 -14.22 4.81 14.84
N GLY A 83 -13.24 4.81 15.74
CA GLY A 83 -13.12 3.91 16.88
C GLY A 83 -13.78 4.39 18.16
N ALA A 84 -14.46 5.55 18.17
CA ALA A 84 -14.96 6.21 19.38
C ALA A 84 -15.83 5.34 20.32
N PHE A 85 -16.47 4.30 19.79
CA PHE A 85 -17.32 3.36 20.55
C PHE A 85 -16.75 1.95 20.66
N SER A 86 -15.53 1.72 20.16
CA SER A 86 -14.85 0.43 20.22
C SER A 86 -13.99 0.35 21.48
N LYS A 87 -14.06 -0.76 22.22
CA LYS A 87 -13.19 -1.05 23.36
C LYS A 87 -11.80 -1.48 22.88
N MET A 88 -11.05 -0.49 22.42
CA MET A 88 -9.68 -0.61 21.96
C MET A 88 -8.92 0.69 22.21
N LYS A 89 -7.60 0.61 22.18
CA LYS A 89 -6.69 1.75 22.35
C LYS A 89 -5.61 1.68 21.29
N LEU A 90 -5.44 2.77 20.55
CA LEU A 90 -4.30 2.97 19.65
C LEU A 90 -3.23 3.75 20.43
N GLU A 91 -2.00 3.23 20.42
CA GLU A 91 -0.83 3.90 21.02
C GLU A 91 0.31 3.92 20.01
N GLU A 92 0.88 5.10 19.79
CA GLU A 92 2.12 5.22 19.01
C GLU A 92 3.26 4.57 19.78
N THR A 93 3.97 3.64 19.13
CA THR A 93 5.13 2.95 19.71
C THR A 93 6.46 3.57 19.28
N GLY A 94 6.43 4.45 18.27
CA GLY A 94 7.56 5.27 17.84
C GLY A 94 7.99 5.00 16.40
N ALA A 95 9.13 5.60 16.02
CA ALA A 95 9.72 5.43 14.70
C ALA A 95 10.25 4.01 14.50
N VAL A 96 10.09 3.49 13.28
CA VAL A 96 10.62 2.18 12.86
C VAL A 96 11.26 2.29 11.49
N PHE A 97 12.16 1.37 11.19
CA PHE A 97 12.96 1.38 9.98
C PHE A 97 12.68 0.14 9.13
N PRO A 98 12.39 0.31 7.83
CA PRO A 98 12.02 -0.79 6.97
C PRO A 98 13.23 -1.59 6.49
N SER A 99 13.03 -2.87 6.25
CA SER A 99 13.97 -3.73 5.53
C SER A 99 13.20 -4.75 4.70
N LEU A 100 13.83 -5.30 3.67
CA LEU A 100 13.24 -6.36 2.86
C LEU A 100 13.79 -7.72 3.31
N VAL A 101 12.89 -8.65 3.67
CA VAL A 101 13.24 -10.05 3.97
C VAL A 101 12.50 -10.93 2.98
N GLY A 102 13.24 -11.52 2.04
CA GLY A 102 12.62 -12.14 0.86
C GLY A 102 11.91 -11.07 0.02
N ASP A 103 10.62 -11.26 -0.25
CA ASP A 103 9.77 -10.33 -1.00
C ASP A 103 8.74 -9.62 -0.10
N GLU A 104 9.04 -9.47 1.20
CA GLU A 104 8.17 -8.81 2.18
C GLU A 104 8.92 -7.71 2.94
N THR A 105 8.27 -6.55 3.08
CA THR A 105 8.77 -5.47 3.93
C THR A 105 8.51 -5.81 5.40
N THR A 106 9.56 -5.69 6.20
CA THR A 106 9.54 -5.84 7.65
C THR A 106 10.08 -4.58 8.31
N PHE A 107 9.85 -4.42 9.62
CA PHE A 107 10.25 -3.22 10.35
C PHE A 107 11.03 -3.58 11.61
N THR A 108 12.01 -2.75 11.94
CA THR A 108 12.79 -2.88 13.18
C THR A 108 12.92 -1.53 13.88
N SER A 109 13.27 -1.55 15.18
CA SER A 109 13.57 -0.33 15.93
C SER A 109 14.95 0.24 15.62
N GLU A 110 15.83 -0.56 15.04
CA GLU A 110 17.20 -0.16 14.73
C GLU A 110 17.27 0.49 13.33
N PRO A 111 18.04 1.56 13.15
CA PRO A 111 18.20 2.20 11.85
C PRO A 111 18.66 1.23 10.76
N THR A 112 17.97 1.25 9.62
CA THR A 112 18.31 0.53 8.39
C THR A 112 18.60 1.51 7.25
N ASP A 113 19.07 1.00 6.11
CA ASP A 113 19.20 1.80 4.89
C ASP A 113 17.83 1.92 4.19
N VAL A 114 17.13 3.01 4.47
CA VAL A 114 15.80 3.29 3.93
C VAL A 114 15.84 3.47 2.40
N VAL A 115 16.89 4.08 1.86
CA VAL A 115 17.01 4.30 0.41
C VAL A 115 17.22 2.97 -0.30
N ALA A 116 18.06 2.10 0.25
CA ALA A 116 18.22 0.75 -0.27
C ALA A 116 16.91 -0.05 -0.19
N TRP A 117 16.13 0.12 0.88
CA TRP A 117 14.80 -0.48 0.98
C TRP A 117 13.83 0.07 -0.07
N GLU A 118 13.76 1.38 -0.29
CA GLU A 118 12.86 1.99 -1.29
C GLU A 118 13.12 1.42 -2.70
N ILE A 119 14.39 1.32 -3.10
CA ILE A 119 14.79 0.73 -4.38
C ILE A 119 14.32 -0.73 -4.47
N GLN A 120 14.58 -1.52 -3.42
CA GLN A 120 14.21 -2.94 -3.37
C GLN A 120 12.68 -3.13 -3.37
N ALA A 121 11.94 -2.32 -2.62
CA ALA A 121 10.49 -2.34 -2.55
C ALA A 121 9.88 -2.01 -3.93
N ILE A 122 10.41 -0.98 -4.62
CA ILE A 122 10.00 -0.62 -5.98
C ILE A 122 10.25 -1.78 -6.95
N GLN A 123 11.44 -2.39 -6.91
CA GLN A 123 11.78 -3.53 -7.77
C GLN A 123 10.91 -4.76 -7.48
N ALA A 124 10.50 -4.97 -6.22
CA ALA A 124 9.61 -6.04 -5.81
C ALA A 124 8.11 -5.73 -6.05
N GLY A 125 7.77 -4.57 -6.64
CA GLY A 125 6.37 -4.19 -6.88
C GLY A 125 5.60 -3.80 -5.62
N GLN A 126 6.30 -3.45 -4.54
CA GLN A 126 5.70 -3.06 -3.26
C GLN A 126 5.47 -1.56 -3.20
N ALA A 127 4.27 -1.13 -3.56
CA ALA A 127 3.85 0.25 -3.38
C ALA A 127 3.62 0.59 -1.91
N TYR A 128 4.00 1.80 -1.49
CA TYR A 128 3.64 2.41 -0.21
C TYR A 128 2.89 3.72 -0.42
N ILE A 129 2.05 4.13 0.53
CA ILE A 129 1.27 5.38 0.45
C ILE A 129 1.83 6.38 1.45
N ASP A 130 2.28 7.52 0.94
CA ASP A 130 2.63 8.69 1.72
C ASP A 130 1.54 9.77 1.58
N GLN A 131 1.74 10.92 2.22
CA GLN A 131 0.79 12.02 2.16
C GLN A 131 0.64 12.60 0.74
N ALA A 132 1.64 12.48 -0.13
CA ALA A 132 1.58 13.06 -1.47
C ALA A 132 0.62 12.30 -2.40
N ILE A 133 0.40 11.00 -2.15
CA ILE A 133 -0.40 10.13 -3.01
C ILE A 133 -1.65 9.54 -2.34
N GLU A 134 -1.98 10.00 -1.13
CA GLU A 134 -3.27 9.67 -0.52
C GLU A 134 -4.43 10.13 -1.40
N HIS A 135 -5.51 9.36 -1.41
CA HIS A 135 -6.68 9.57 -2.25
C HIS A 135 -6.40 9.58 -3.77
N VAL A 136 -5.22 9.14 -4.23
CA VAL A 136 -4.90 9.08 -5.67
C VAL A 136 -5.30 7.72 -6.25
N PHE A 137 -4.83 6.62 -5.68
CA PHE A 137 -4.95 5.29 -6.30
C PHE A 137 -6.03 4.42 -5.65
N GLN A 138 -6.60 3.51 -6.43
CA GLN A 138 -7.44 2.42 -5.93
C GLN A 138 -6.57 1.18 -5.61
N PRO A 139 -6.96 0.34 -4.64
CA PRO A 139 -6.18 -0.85 -4.27
C PRO A 139 -5.87 -1.80 -5.44
N GLN A 140 -6.78 -1.96 -6.40
CA GLN A 140 -6.55 -2.81 -7.57
C GLN A 140 -5.51 -2.24 -8.53
N GLU A 141 -5.47 -0.93 -8.69
CA GLU A 141 -4.50 -0.27 -9.58
C GLU A 141 -3.09 -0.52 -9.06
N LEU A 142 -2.92 -0.64 -7.74
CA LEU A 142 -1.66 -0.98 -7.09
C LEU A 142 -1.45 -2.49 -6.86
N ARG A 143 -2.28 -3.35 -7.47
CA ARG A 143 -2.18 -4.82 -7.36
C ARG A 143 -2.27 -5.37 -5.92
N LEU A 144 -2.86 -4.64 -4.96
CA LEU A 144 -2.91 -5.10 -3.55
C LEU A 144 -3.64 -6.46 -3.40
N HIS A 145 -4.65 -6.74 -4.24
CA HIS A 145 -5.36 -8.02 -4.22
C HIS A 145 -4.48 -9.21 -4.62
N GLN A 146 -3.50 -9.03 -5.51
CA GLN A 146 -2.51 -10.06 -5.87
C GLN A 146 -1.49 -10.29 -4.74
N ARG A 147 -1.43 -9.37 -3.76
CA ARG A 147 -0.60 -9.46 -2.55
C ARG A 147 -1.40 -9.72 -1.28
N GLU A 148 -2.61 -10.26 -1.41
CA GLU A 148 -3.54 -10.55 -0.31
C GLU A 148 -3.98 -9.32 0.51
N GLY A 149 -3.62 -8.11 0.10
CA GLY A 149 -3.99 -6.85 0.77
C GLY A 149 -5.44 -6.42 0.57
N VAL A 150 -6.19 -7.10 -0.30
CA VAL A 150 -7.62 -6.86 -0.55
C VAL A 150 -8.33 -8.20 -0.62
N HIS A 151 -9.42 -8.33 0.13
CA HIS A 151 -10.32 -9.49 0.06
C HIS A 151 -11.71 -9.04 -0.38
N TYR A 152 -12.27 -9.72 -1.38
CA TYR A 152 -13.58 -9.39 -1.94
C TYR A 152 -14.74 -10.16 -1.31
N ASP A 153 -14.42 -11.19 -0.53
CA ASP A 153 -15.34 -12.10 0.16
C ASP A 153 -15.37 -11.85 1.68
N LYS A 154 -15.21 -10.57 2.08
CA LYS A 154 -15.29 -10.11 3.47
C LYS A 154 -16.51 -9.21 3.72
N GLY A 155 -16.81 -8.99 5.00
CA GLY A 155 -17.84 -8.05 5.45
C GLY A 155 -17.57 -6.59 5.06
N CYS A 156 -18.56 -5.73 5.33
CA CYS A 156 -18.55 -4.32 4.91
C CYS A 156 -17.35 -3.53 5.45
N TYR A 157 -16.72 -2.74 4.57
CA TYR A 157 -15.72 -1.72 4.93
C TYR A 157 -15.91 -0.47 4.07
N LEU A 158 -15.30 0.64 4.49
CA LEU A 158 -15.45 1.94 3.82
C LEU A 158 -14.94 1.89 2.37
N GLY A 159 -15.77 2.31 1.42
CA GLY A 159 -15.41 2.33 -0.01
C GLY A 159 -15.55 0.97 -0.73
N GLN A 160 -15.97 -0.09 -0.03
CA GLN A 160 -16.08 -1.44 -0.61
C GLN A 160 -16.96 -1.48 -1.88
N GLU A 161 -18.06 -0.72 -1.95
CA GLU A 161 -18.97 -0.77 -3.10
C GLU A 161 -18.27 -0.42 -4.42
N VAL A 162 -17.42 0.59 -4.41
CA VAL A 162 -16.66 1.02 -5.60
C VAL A 162 -15.59 -0.02 -5.94
N ILE A 163 -14.85 -0.47 -4.93
CA ILE A 163 -13.77 -1.45 -5.06
C ILE A 163 -14.33 -2.79 -5.57
N ALA A 164 -15.43 -3.27 -5.00
CA ALA A 164 -16.11 -4.50 -5.41
C ALA A 164 -16.71 -4.35 -6.82
N ARG A 165 -17.31 -3.21 -7.15
CA ARG A 165 -17.82 -2.96 -8.52
C ARG A 165 -16.70 -3.04 -9.55
N LEU A 166 -15.53 -2.46 -9.27
CA LEU A 166 -14.38 -2.54 -10.16
C LEU A 166 -13.92 -3.99 -10.38
N TRP A 167 -13.96 -4.83 -9.34
CA TRP A 167 -13.59 -6.25 -9.42
C TRP A 167 -14.62 -7.13 -10.13
N PHE A 168 -15.91 -6.96 -9.82
CA PHE A 168 -16.97 -7.86 -10.28
C PHE A 168 -17.63 -7.45 -11.60
N LYS A 169 -17.63 -6.15 -11.92
CA LYS A 169 -18.41 -5.60 -13.05
C LYS A 169 -17.57 -4.80 -14.05
N ALA A 170 -16.29 -4.58 -13.77
CA ALA A 170 -15.41 -3.82 -14.64
C ALA A 170 -14.00 -4.44 -14.65
N LYS A 171 -13.05 -3.75 -15.28
CA LYS A 171 -11.63 -4.07 -15.26
C LYS A 171 -10.82 -2.77 -15.06
N PRO A 172 -9.76 -2.78 -14.25
CA PRO A 172 -8.80 -1.67 -14.21
C PRO A 172 -8.27 -1.41 -15.61
N LYS A 173 -8.25 -0.13 -16.03
CA LYS A 173 -7.71 0.27 -17.34
C LYS A 173 -6.22 0.58 -17.27
N ALA A 174 -5.73 0.88 -16.08
CA ALA A 174 -4.34 1.15 -15.77
C ALA A 174 -4.01 0.39 -14.48
N TRP A 175 -2.77 -0.05 -14.34
CA TRP A 175 -2.31 -0.79 -13.18
C TRP A 175 -0.82 -0.60 -12.96
N LEU A 176 -0.32 -1.18 -11.86
CA LEU A 176 1.06 -1.04 -11.41
C LEU A 176 2.04 -1.69 -12.39
N HIS A 177 3.03 -0.91 -12.81
CA HIS A 177 4.23 -1.32 -13.52
C HIS A 177 5.45 -0.83 -12.78
N ALA A 178 6.56 -1.58 -12.84
CA ALA A 178 7.86 -1.10 -12.46
C ALA A 178 8.60 -0.59 -13.71
N ILE A 179 9.27 0.54 -13.60
CA ILE A 179 10.06 1.15 -14.68
C ILE A 179 11.42 1.61 -14.16
N SER A 180 12.39 1.70 -15.06
CA SER A 180 13.61 2.47 -14.87
C SER A 180 13.77 3.51 -15.96
N GLY A 181 14.23 4.69 -15.59
CA GLY A 181 14.50 5.79 -16.52
C GLY A 181 15.81 6.49 -16.19
N THR A 182 16.18 7.45 -17.05
CA THR A 182 17.37 8.29 -16.85
C THR A 182 16.99 9.63 -16.22
N GLY A 183 17.95 10.31 -15.60
CA GLY A 183 17.74 11.62 -14.99
C GLY A 183 17.26 11.56 -13.53
N ALA A 184 16.63 12.64 -13.07
CA ALA A 184 16.14 12.74 -11.69
C ALA A 184 14.92 11.85 -11.46
N ALA A 185 14.83 11.25 -10.27
CA ALA A 185 13.64 10.51 -9.87
C ALA A 185 12.41 11.45 -9.86
N PRO A 186 11.31 11.09 -10.52
CA PRO A 186 10.10 11.91 -10.55
C PRO A 186 9.43 11.94 -9.18
N ALA A 187 8.66 12.96 -8.87
CA ALA A 187 7.98 13.05 -7.58
C ALA A 187 6.84 12.02 -7.46
N GLN A 188 6.56 11.56 -6.24
CA GLN A 188 5.38 10.72 -5.98
C GLN A 188 4.11 11.49 -6.38
N GLY A 189 3.21 10.83 -7.10
CA GLY A 189 1.99 11.44 -7.65
C GLY A 189 2.18 12.23 -8.94
N GLU A 190 3.43 12.47 -9.39
CA GLU A 190 3.74 13.16 -10.64
C GLU A 190 3.13 12.43 -11.85
N GLN A 191 2.63 13.20 -12.81
CA GLN A 191 2.16 12.66 -14.08
C GLN A 191 3.27 12.78 -15.14
N LEU A 192 3.93 11.67 -15.47
CA LEU A 192 5.02 11.63 -16.46
C LEU A 192 4.50 11.92 -17.88
N ASN A 193 3.33 11.38 -18.21
CA ASN A 193 2.59 11.68 -19.43
C ASN A 193 1.09 11.39 -19.23
N LYS A 194 0.31 11.55 -20.30
CA LYS A 194 -1.12 11.23 -20.27
C LYS A 194 -1.34 9.73 -20.04
N GLY A 195 -1.69 9.39 -18.81
CA GLY A 195 -2.05 8.02 -18.44
C GLY A 195 -0.95 7.24 -17.74
N VAL A 196 0.17 7.88 -17.37
CA VAL A 196 1.21 7.33 -16.48
C VAL A 196 1.32 8.24 -15.26
N GLN A 197 1.04 7.70 -14.07
CA GLN A 197 1.14 8.42 -12.82
C GLN A 197 2.08 7.69 -11.86
N VAL A 198 3.02 8.42 -11.26
CA VAL A 198 4.03 7.89 -10.34
C VAL A 198 3.38 7.53 -9.01
N VAL A 199 3.65 6.32 -8.54
CA VAL A 199 3.30 5.84 -7.20
C VAL A 199 4.45 6.12 -6.27
N ASN A 200 5.56 5.39 -6.42
CA ASN A 200 6.79 5.60 -5.65
C ASN A 200 7.98 5.62 -6.60
N SER A 201 9.04 6.34 -6.22
CA SER A 201 10.25 6.47 -7.04
C SER A 201 11.48 6.58 -6.15
N ALA A 202 12.62 6.10 -6.63
CA ALA A 202 13.91 6.21 -5.96
C ALA A 202 15.00 6.52 -6.97
N ALA A 203 15.91 7.40 -6.61
CA ALA A 203 17.11 7.68 -7.40
C ALA A 203 18.08 6.49 -7.31
N VAL A 204 18.68 6.12 -8.44
CA VAL A 204 19.73 5.11 -8.54
C VAL A 204 20.91 5.69 -9.33
N ASP A 205 22.02 4.96 -9.39
CA ASP A 205 23.15 5.38 -10.22
C ASP A 205 22.71 5.60 -11.68
N ASN A 206 22.95 6.81 -12.19
CA ASN A 206 22.61 7.26 -13.54
C ASN A 206 21.11 7.28 -13.89
N GLY A 207 20.20 7.30 -12.90
CA GLY A 207 18.78 7.41 -13.20
C GLY A 207 17.86 7.21 -12.00
N TYR A 208 16.73 6.56 -12.26
CA TYR A 208 15.74 6.22 -11.24
C TYR A 208 15.07 4.89 -11.52
N VAL A 209 14.52 4.30 -10.46
CA VAL A 209 13.48 3.26 -10.54
C VAL A 209 12.18 3.85 -10.02
N ALA A 210 11.05 3.43 -10.59
CA ALA A 210 9.74 3.88 -10.12
C ALA A 210 8.67 2.80 -10.30
N LEU A 211 7.69 2.82 -9.40
CA LEU A 211 6.39 2.22 -9.59
C LEU A 211 5.44 3.26 -10.18
N VAL A 212 4.72 2.89 -11.23
CA VAL A 212 3.75 3.75 -11.91
C VAL A 212 2.43 3.02 -12.13
N VAL A 213 1.32 3.72 -12.00
CA VAL A 213 0.03 3.25 -12.52
C VAL A 213 -0.09 3.75 -13.95
N ALA A 214 -0.15 2.83 -14.89
CA ALA A 214 -0.18 3.14 -16.31
C ALA A 214 -1.05 2.18 -17.11
N ARG A 215 -1.48 2.63 -18.30
CA ARG A 215 -1.85 1.69 -19.37
C ARG A 215 -0.59 1.24 -20.08
N PRO A 216 -0.46 -0.03 -20.49
CA PRO A 216 0.74 -0.51 -21.18
C PRO A 216 1.15 0.36 -22.37
N GLU A 217 0.18 0.79 -23.19
CA GLU A 217 0.45 1.58 -24.40
C GLU A 217 0.99 2.98 -24.07
N ALA A 218 0.64 3.54 -22.90
CA ALA A 218 1.13 4.85 -22.49
C ALA A 218 2.60 4.81 -22.04
N LEU A 219 3.13 3.63 -21.70
CA LEU A 219 4.54 3.44 -21.38
C LEU A 219 5.42 3.40 -22.64
N GLU A 220 4.88 2.96 -23.78
CA GLU A 220 5.59 2.94 -25.07
C GLU A 220 5.89 4.35 -25.58
N GLU A 221 5.16 5.36 -25.12
CA GLU A 221 5.39 6.77 -25.42
C GLU A 221 6.50 7.42 -24.57
N LEU A 222 7.04 6.69 -23.59
CA LEU A 222 8.09 7.18 -22.69
C LEU A 222 9.44 6.52 -23.00
N ASP A 223 10.53 7.27 -22.82
CA ASP A 223 11.90 6.75 -22.87
C ASP A 223 12.27 6.09 -21.52
N VAL A 224 11.59 4.99 -21.21
CA VAL A 224 11.77 4.20 -19.99
C VAL A 224 11.83 2.71 -20.32
N THR A 225 12.53 1.96 -19.48
CA THR A 225 12.53 0.49 -19.55
C THR A 225 11.51 -0.06 -18.56
N VAL A 226 10.57 -0.88 -19.03
CA VAL A 226 9.64 -1.62 -18.15
C VAL A 226 10.38 -2.80 -17.52
N LEU A 227 10.37 -2.85 -16.19
CA LEU A 227 11.02 -3.90 -15.40
C LEU A 227 10.04 -5.05 -15.15
N ALA A 228 10.57 -6.26 -15.07
CA ALA A 228 9.77 -7.42 -14.68
C ALA A 228 9.39 -7.32 -13.19
N LEU A 229 8.11 -7.54 -12.90
CA LEU A 229 7.65 -7.71 -11.53
C LEU A 229 7.82 -9.19 -11.09
N PRO A 230 7.82 -9.47 -9.77
CA PRO A 230 7.81 -10.84 -9.27
C PRO A 230 6.67 -11.68 -9.86
N GLU A 231 6.87 -13.00 -9.96
CA GLU A 231 5.92 -13.92 -10.62
C GLU A 231 4.50 -13.82 -10.06
N ALA A 232 4.37 -13.61 -8.75
CA ALA A 232 3.08 -13.40 -8.08
C ALA A 232 2.27 -12.21 -8.62
N LEU A 233 2.92 -11.26 -9.30
CA LEU A 233 2.33 -10.06 -9.90
C LEU A 233 2.24 -10.12 -11.43
N ASN A 234 2.66 -11.21 -12.08
CA ASN A 234 2.65 -11.32 -13.54
C ASN A 234 1.26 -11.61 -14.14
N GLY A 235 0.24 -11.84 -13.31
CA GLY A 235 -1.14 -12.11 -13.74
C GLY A 235 -1.95 -10.85 -14.13
N ASP A 236 -3.08 -11.09 -14.82
CA ASP A 236 -4.11 -10.06 -15.07
C ASP A 236 -4.61 -9.49 -13.74
N VAL A 237 -4.78 -8.16 -13.71
CA VAL A 237 -5.28 -7.38 -12.56
C VAL A 237 -6.81 -7.48 -12.49
N ALA A 238 -7.47 -7.85 -13.59
CA ALA A 238 -8.87 -8.16 -13.60
C ALA A 238 -9.16 -9.51 -12.91
N ARG A 239 -10.40 -9.66 -12.43
CA ARG A 239 -10.88 -10.92 -11.87
C ARG A 239 -10.70 -12.05 -12.91
N PRO A 240 -10.08 -13.19 -12.53
CA PRO A 240 -10.04 -14.37 -13.38
C PRO A 240 -11.47 -14.75 -13.79
N GLN A 241 -11.70 -14.88 -15.10
CA GLN A 241 -12.96 -15.44 -15.58
C GLN A 241 -12.90 -16.93 -15.25
N SER A 242 -13.79 -17.38 -14.36
CA SER A 242 -14.01 -18.82 -14.17
C SER A 242 -14.41 -19.41 -15.52
N ALA A 243 -13.59 -20.34 -16.01
CA ALA A 243 -13.85 -21.14 -17.21
C ALA A 243 -15.13 -21.97 -17.05
#